data_AF-A0A9D6MBA1-F1
#
_entry.id   AF-A0A9D6MBA1-F1
#
_cell.length_a   1.000
_cell.length_b   1.000
_cell.length_c   1.000
_cell.angle_alpha   90.00
_cell.angle_beta   90.00
_cell.angle_gamma   90.00
#
_symmetry.space_group_name_H-M   'P 1'
#
loop_
_entity.id
_entity.type
_entity.pdbx_description
1 polymer ?
#
loop_
_entity_poly.entity_id
_entity_poly.type
_entity_poly.pdbx_seq_one_letter_code
_entity_poly.pdbx_strand_id
1 'polypeptide(L)'
;MEHAVEHPNNPFPGVSTTKFAIWLFLASEVMFFSGLIGAYIVLRGGAAEWPIVTKVLNVPLVAGNTFILIVSSVTMVRAFAAIEAGDQRGMRHMLIATAVLGIVFLGIQAYEWSSLIREGTTASTNLFGSTFFTLTGFHGLHVTGGVIALFYVIGHALRGDYTQAEHGGVELMGLYWHFVDVVWIFLFTIVYLI
;
A
#
# COMPACT_ATOMS: atom_id res chain seq x y z
N MET A 1 -11.34 -18.82 20.79
CA MET A 1 -11.98 -19.66 19.74
C MET A 1 -13.30 -19.01 19.44
N GLU A 2 -13.29 -17.91 18.68
CA GLU A 2 -14.50 -17.47 18.01
C GLU A 2 -14.84 -18.59 17.05
N HIS A 3 -15.87 -19.38 17.38
CA HIS A 3 -16.42 -20.33 16.45
C HIS A 3 -16.71 -19.53 15.18
N ALA A 4 -15.90 -19.75 14.14
CA ALA A 4 -16.32 -19.43 12.80
C ALA A 4 -17.72 -20.02 12.72
N VAL A 5 -18.73 -19.16 12.57
CA VAL A 5 -20.08 -19.62 12.28
C VAL A 5 -19.91 -20.35 10.97
N GLU A 6 -19.73 -21.67 11.04
CA GLU A 6 -19.71 -22.55 9.90
C GLU A 6 -21.11 -22.46 9.34
N HIS A 7 -21.30 -21.52 8.42
CA HIS A 7 -22.48 -21.51 7.61
C HIS A 7 -22.49 -22.86 6.90
N PRO A 8 -23.56 -23.66 7.07
CA PRO A 8 -23.62 -25.03 6.53
C PRO A 8 -23.49 -25.10 5.00
N ASN A 9 -23.47 -23.94 4.33
CA ASN A 9 -23.28 -23.77 2.90
C ASN A 9 -22.00 -22.98 2.53
N ASN A 10 -20.96 -22.95 3.37
CA ASN A 10 -19.68 -22.34 2.99
C ASN A 10 -19.00 -23.19 1.90
N PRO A 11 -18.88 -22.70 0.65
CA PRO A 11 -18.23 -23.45 -0.43
C PRO A 11 -16.70 -23.53 -0.26
N PHE A 12 -16.12 -22.83 0.73
CA PHE A 12 -14.69 -22.78 1.02
C PHE A 12 -14.39 -23.18 2.48
N PRO A 13 -14.27 -24.48 2.79
CA PRO A 13 -13.92 -24.94 4.14
C PRO A 13 -12.57 -24.36 4.59
N GLY A 14 -12.52 -23.79 5.80
CA GLY A 14 -11.28 -23.26 6.41
C GLY A 14 -10.94 -21.79 6.10
N VAL A 15 -11.72 -21.09 5.27
CA VAL A 15 -11.58 -19.64 5.04
C VAL A 15 -12.72 -18.90 5.74
N SER A 16 -12.40 -17.98 6.65
CA SER A 16 -13.42 -17.13 7.27
C SER A 16 -14.03 -16.19 6.23
N THR A 17 -15.32 -15.88 6.36
CA THR A 17 -16.03 -14.94 5.46
C THR A 17 -15.29 -13.61 5.32
N THR A 18 -14.70 -13.11 6.41
CA THR A 18 -13.90 -11.88 6.43
C THR A 18 -12.61 -12.01 5.61
N LYS A 19 -11.92 -13.15 5.70
CA LYS A 19 -10.71 -13.41 4.90
C LYS A 19 -11.03 -13.60 3.42
N PHE A 20 -12.15 -14.23 3.11
CA PHE A 20 -12.62 -14.31 1.72
C PHE A 20 -12.97 -12.91 1.16
N ALA A 21 -13.65 -12.08 1.95
CA ALA A 21 -14.00 -10.71 1.57
C ALA A 21 -12.77 -9.85 1.28
N ILE A 22 -11.70 -9.96 2.10
CA ILE A 22 -10.47 -9.20 1.82
C ILE A 22 -9.82 -9.67 0.52
N TRP A 23 -9.77 -10.99 0.24
CA TRP A 23 -9.20 -11.49 -1.02
C TRP A 23 -9.98 -11.00 -2.24
N LEU A 24 -11.32 -10.98 -2.15
CA LEU A 24 -12.16 -10.47 -3.23
C LEU A 24 -11.94 -8.97 -3.45
N PHE A 25 -11.85 -8.20 -2.36
CA PHE A 25 -11.51 -6.77 -2.41
C PHE A 25 -10.13 -6.57 -3.07
N LEU A 26 -9.09 -7.27 -2.62
CA LEU A 26 -7.75 -7.19 -3.19
C LEU A 26 -7.73 -7.57 -4.68
N ALA A 27 -8.49 -8.60 -5.08
CA ALA A 27 -8.62 -8.96 -6.50
C ALA A 27 -9.24 -7.83 -7.33
N SER A 28 -10.24 -7.14 -6.79
CA SER A 28 -10.83 -5.96 -7.45
C SER A 28 -9.84 -4.80 -7.58
N GLU A 29 -9.00 -4.60 -6.56
CA GLU A 29 -7.95 -3.59 -6.57
C GLU A 29 -6.84 -3.91 -7.58
N VAL A 30 -6.47 -5.19 -7.73
CA VAL A 30 -5.55 -5.63 -8.80
C VAL A 30 -6.10 -5.24 -10.17
N MET A 31 -7.40 -5.48 -10.42
CA MET A 31 -8.03 -5.11 -11.69
C MET A 31 -8.04 -3.59 -11.89
N PHE A 32 -8.36 -2.83 -10.83
CA PHE A 32 -8.37 -1.37 -10.86
C PHE A 32 -6.99 -0.80 -11.23
N PHE A 33 -5.93 -1.19 -10.53
CA PHE A 33 -4.57 -0.72 -10.81
C PHE A 33 -4.04 -1.24 -12.15
N SER A 34 -4.38 -2.48 -12.54
CA SER A 34 -4.01 -3.01 -13.86
C SER A 34 -4.61 -2.20 -15.01
N GLY A 35 -5.85 -1.73 -14.85
CA GLY A 35 -6.50 -0.84 -15.83
C GLY A 35 -5.77 0.50 -15.96
N LEU A 36 -5.41 1.13 -14.84
CA LEU A 36 -4.67 2.39 -14.85
C LEU A 36 -3.26 2.24 -15.42
N ILE A 37 -2.54 1.17 -15.04
CA ILE A 37 -1.19 0.87 -15.55
C ILE A 37 -1.25 0.56 -17.05
N GLY A 38 -2.22 -0.23 -17.49
CA GLY A 38 -2.44 -0.52 -18.91
C GLY A 38 -2.72 0.74 -19.71
N ALA A 39 -3.55 1.65 -19.20
CA ALA A 39 -3.80 2.94 -19.82
C ALA A 39 -2.52 3.78 -19.95
N TYR A 40 -1.69 3.85 -18.90
CA TYR A 40 -0.39 4.54 -18.95
C TYR A 40 0.54 3.96 -20.01
N ILE A 41 0.68 2.63 -20.08
CA ILE A 41 1.55 1.96 -21.06
C ILE A 41 1.09 2.27 -22.50
N VAL A 42 -0.21 2.18 -22.77
CA VAL A 42 -0.76 2.46 -24.11
C VAL A 42 -0.58 3.95 -24.49
N LEU A 43 -0.90 4.87 -23.57
CA LEU A 43 -0.75 6.31 -23.81
C LEU A 43 0.71 6.70 -24.01
N ARG A 44 1.64 6.09 -23.27
CA ARG A 44 3.08 6.27 -23.45
C ARG A 44 3.56 5.73 -24.79
N GLY A 45 3.16 4.51 -25.16
CA GLY A 45 3.56 3.88 -26.41
C GLY A 45 3.02 4.59 -27.66
N GLY A 46 1.88 5.29 -27.54
CA GLY A 46 1.28 6.07 -28.62
C GLY A 46 1.71 7.54 -28.70
N ALA A 47 2.44 8.06 -27.71
CA ALA A 47 2.87 9.45 -27.70
C ALA A 47 4.10 9.67 -28.60
N ALA A 48 4.05 10.70 -29.46
CA ALA A 48 5.17 11.06 -30.33
C ALA A 48 6.39 11.57 -29.53
N GLU A 49 6.15 12.26 -28.43
CA GLU A 49 7.17 12.73 -27.50
C GLU A 49 6.75 12.41 -26.06
N TRP A 50 7.67 11.84 -25.28
CA TRP A 50 7.49 11.56 -23.87
C TRP A 50 8.63 12.20 -23.07
N PRO A 51 8.37 12.85 -21.91
CA PRO A 51 9.42 13.48 -21.14
C PRO A 51 10.51 12.49 -20.71
N ILE A 52 11.76 12.93 -20.72
CA ILE A 52 12.86 12.14 -20.15
C ILE A 52 12.66 12.12 -18.64
N VAL A 53 12.19 10.99 -18.13
CA VAL A 53 11.78 10.78 -16.73
C VAL A 53 12.86 11.24 -15.74
N THR A 54 14.13 10.94 -16.01
CA THR A 54 15.27 11.31 -15.12
C THR A 54 15.56 12.81 -15.05
N LYS A 55 15.02 13.61 -15.97
CA LYS A 55 15.15 15.08 -15.95
C LYS A 55 13.99 15.78 -15.27
N VAL A 56 12.86 15.08 -15.10
CA VAL A 56 11.64 15.62 -14.52
C VAL A 56 11.43 15.11 -13.09
N LEU A 57 11.76 13.83 -12.83
CA LEU A 57 11.52 13.18 -11.54
C LEU A 57 12.83 13.03 -10.75
N ASN A 58 12.74 13.15 -9.42
CA ASN A 58 13.87 12.89 -8.53
C ASN A 58 13.99 11.39 -8.22
N VAL A 59 14.55 10.64 -9.17
CA VAL A 59 14.68 9.18 -9.06
C VAL A 59 15.42 8.73 -7.79
N PRO A 60 16.54 9.36 -7.35
CA PRO A 60 17.20 8.98 -6.09
C PRO A 60 16.31 9.16 -4.85
N LEU A 61 15.55 10.26 -4.78
CA LEU A 61 14.63 10.51 -3.67
C LEU A 61 13.54 9.44 -3.62
N VAL A 62 12.92 9.15 -4.77
CA VAL A 62 11.83 8.16 -4.85
C VAL A 62 12.34 6.72 -4.66
N ALA A 63 13.55 6.41 -5.09
CA ALA A 63 14.19 5.12 -4.80
C ALA A 63 14.40 4.95 -3.28
N GLY A 64 14.90 5.99 -2.60
CA GLY A 64 14.99 6.01 -1.14
C GLY A 64 13.62 5.88 -0.45
N ASN A 65 12.61 6.55 -1.00
CA ASN A 65 11.23 6.45 -0.50
C ASN A 65 10.65 5.04 -0.64
N THR A 66 10.93 4.39 -1.77
CA THR A 66 10.52 3.00 -2.06
C THR A 66 11.20 2.03 -1.09
N PHE A 67 12.48 2.24 -0.78
CA PHE A 67 13.18 1.47 0.24
C PHE A 67 12.52 1.60 1.61
N ILE A 68 12.10 2.80 2.01
CA ILE A 68 11.36 3.03 3.26
C ILE A 68 10.06 2.23 3.29
N LEU A 69 9.32 2.19 2.18
CA LEU A 69 8.07 1.44 2.08
C LEU A 69 8.29 -0.07 2.20
N ILE A 70 9.31 -0.61 1.53
CA ILE A 70 9.68 -2.03 1.64
C ILE A 70 10.09 -2.38 3.08
N VAL A 71 10.84 -1.51 3.75
CA VAL A 71 11.19 -1.69 5.17
C VAL A 71 9.93 -1.66 6.05
N SER A 72 8.95 -0.81 5.76
CA SER A 72 7.64 -0.78 6.43
C SER A 72 6.88 -2.10 6.26
N SER A 73 6.96 -2.69 5.07
CA SER A 73 6.41 -4.01 4.79
C SER A 73 7.05 -5.09 5.68
N VAL A 74 8.37 -5.07 5.83
CA VAL A 74 9.08 -5.99 6.73
C VAL A 74 8.68 -5.79 8.19
N THR A 75 8.49 -4.55 8.65
CA THR A 75 8.00 -4.32 10.03
C THR A 75 6.60 -4.87 10.23
N MET A 76 5.72 -4.81 9.22
CA MET A 76 4.39 -5.41 9.29
C MET A 76 4.44 -6.94 9.43
N VAL A 77 5.29 -7.63 8.67
CA VAL A 77 5.50 -9.09 8.82
C VAL A 77 5.99 -9.42 10.22
N ARG A 78 6.93 -8.62 10.75
CA ARG A 78 7.46 -8.83 12.12
C ARG A 78 6.41 -8.57 13.19
N ALA A 79 5.48 -7.64 12.96
CA ALA A 79 4.35 -7.42 13.87
C ALA A 79 3.46 -8.66 13.97
N PHE A 80 3.14 -9.26 12.83
CA PHE A 80 2.36 -10.49 12.75
C PHE A 80 3.09 -11.67 13.42
N ALA A 81 4.37 -11.87 13.10
CA ALA A 81 5.17 -12.92 13.73
C ALA A 81 5.30 -12.76 15.26
N ALA A 82 5.36 -11.51 15.76
CA ALA A 82 5.42 -11.24 17.19
C ALA A 82 4.11 -11.65 17.90
N ILE A 83 2.95 -11.36 17.32
CA ILE A 83 1.67 -11.76 17.95
C ILE A 83 1.42 -13.26 17.87
N GLU A 84 1.86 -13.94 16.81
CA GLU A 84 1.86 -15.41 16.73
C GLU A 84 2.75 -16.05 17.81
N ALA A 85 3.85 -15.39 18.19
CA ALA A 85 4.70 -15.80 19.30
C ALA A 85 4.17 -15.37 20.68
N GLY A 86 3.03 -14.67 20.75
CA GLY A 86 2.46 -14.11 21.98
C GLY A 86 3.17 -12.84 22.50
N ASP A 87 4.11 -12.28 21.76
CA ASP A 87 4.81 -11.04 22.11
C ASP A 87 3.99 -9.79 21.73
N GLN A 88 3.15 -9.38 22.67
CA GLN A 88 2.34 -8.16 22.56
C GLN A 88 3.17 -6.90 22.37
N ARG A 89 4.32 -6.82 23.04
CA ARG A 89 5.15 -5.61 23.03
C ARG A 89 5.86 -5.49 21.68
N GLY A 90 6.41 -6.60 21.19
CA GLY A 90 6.97 -6.70 19.84
C GLY A 90 5.97 -6.31 18.76
N MET A 91 4.75 -6.88 18.81
CA MET A 91 3.68 -6.54 17.87
C MET A 91 3.40 -5.03 17.87
N ARG A 92 3.16 -4.42 19.05
CA ARG A 92 2.86 -2.98 19.17
C ARG A 92 3.97 -2.10 18.60
N HIS A 93 5.23 -2.37 18.95
CA HIS A 93 6.36 -1.59 18.44
C HIS A 93 6.48 -1.69 16.91
N MET A 94 6.29 -2.89 16.36
CA MET A 94 6.41 -3.11 14.92
C MET A 94 5.24 -2.47 14.15
N LEU A 95 4.00 -2.54 14.67
CA LEU A 95 2.86 -1.83 14.08
C LEU A 95 3.07 -0.31 14.06
N ILE A 96 3.57 0.26 15.16
CA ILE A 96 3.88 1.69 15.24
C ILE A 96 4.99 2.05 14.25
N ALA A 97 6.04 1.23 14.14
CA ALA A 97 7.09 1.43 13.16
C ALA A 97 6.55 1.41 11.72
N THR A 98 5.69 0.46 11.38
CA THR A 98 5.02 0.39 10.07
C THR A 98 4.24 1.68 9.77
N ALA A 99 3.43 2.16 10.72
CA ALA A 99 2.65 3.38 10.56
C ALA A 99 3.52 4.63 10.39
N VAL A 100 4.59 4.77 11.18
CA VAL A 100 5.54 5.88 11.07
C VAL A 100 6.24 5.87 9.72
N LEU A 101 6.73 4.72 9.25
CA LEU A 101 7.37 4.61 7.95
C LEU A 101 6.39 4.91 6.80
N GLY A 102 5.11 4.50 6.92
CA GLY A 102 4.06 4.86 5.97
C GLY A 102 3.78 6.37 5.92
N ILE A 103 3.78 7.05 7.07
CA ILE A 103 3.62 8.52 7.12
C ILE A 103 4.84 9.22 6.50
N VAL A 104 6.05 8.74 6.78
CA VAL A 104 7.28 9.26 6.14
C VAL A 104 7.19 9.11 4.63
N PHE A 105 6.71 7.95 4.15
CA PHE A 105 6.50 7.70 2.74
C PHE A 105 5.55 8.72 2.09
N LEU A 106 4.39 8.95 2.71
CA LEU A 106 3.41 9.94 2.26
C LEU A 106 3.99 11.37 2.27
N GLY A 107 4.78 11.71 3.27
CA GLY A 107 5.43 13.02 3.38
C GLY A 107 6.43 13.27 2.25
N ILE A 108 7.28 12.28 1.94
CA ILE A 108 8.22 12.37 0.82
C ILE A 108 7.46 12.43 -0.51
N GLN A 109 6.39 11.66 -0.67
CA GLN A 109 5.57 11.69 -1.88
C GLN A 109 4.89 13.05 -2.10
N ALA A 110 4.37 13.66 -1.02
CA ALA A 110 3.78 14.99 -1.06
C ALA A 110 4.82 16.07 -1.41
N TYR A 111 6.06 15.93 -0.93
CA TYR A 111 7.16 16.81 -1.29
C TYR A 111 7.49 16.72 -2.79
N GLU A 112 7.61 15.50 -3.34
CA GLU A 112 7.88 15.26 -4.76
C GLU A 112 6.78 15.91 -5.63
N TRP A 113 5.51 15.64 -5.33
CA TRP A 113 4.39 16.26 -6.05
C TRP A 113 4.41 17.78 -5.98
N SER A 114 4.72 18.34 -4.81
CA SER A 114 4.82 19.79 -4.64
C SER A 114 5.97 20.39 -5.45
N SER A 115 7.09 19.67 -5.60
CA SER A 115 8.19 20.12 -6.47
C SER A 115 7.77 20.14 -7.93
N LEU A 116 7.19 19.04 -8.42
CA LEU A 116 6.71 18.92 -9.80
C LEU A 116 5.69 20.01 -10.15
N ILE A 117 4.75 20.28 -9.24
CA ILE A 117 3.73 21.33 -9.43
C ILE A 117 4.39 22.72 -9.52
N ARG A 118 5.39 23.00 -8.67
CA ARG A 118 6.14 24.27 -8.72
C ARG A 118 6.98 24.41 -10.00
N GLU A 119 7.49 23.31 -10.52
CA GLU A 119 8.23 23.24 -11.77
C GLU A 119 7.32 23.27 -13.01
N GLY A 120 6.00 23.35 -12.81
CA GLY A 120 5.00 23.52 -13.88
C GLY A 120 4.44 22.22 -14.43
N THR A 121 4.75 21.07 -13.84
CA THR A 121 4.13 19.78 -14.19
C THR A 121 2.95 19.51 -13.26
N THR A 122 1.74 19.52 -13.81
CA THR A 122 0.49 19.27 -13.09
C THR A 122 -0.34 18.21 -13.82
N ALA A 123 -1.41 17.72 -13.18
CA ALA A 123 -2.32 16.74 -13.77
C ALA A 123 -3.01 17.22 -15.07
N SER A 124 -3.01 18.52 -15.37
CA SER A 124 -3.63 19.11 -16.57
C SER A 124 -2.63 19.58 -17.62
N THR A 125 -1.31 19.46 -17.37
CA THR A 125 -0.28 20.03 -18.26
C THR A 125 -0.06 19.22 -19.53
N ASN A 126 0.08 17.91 -19.40
CA ASN A 126 0.27 16.99 -20.53
C ASN A 126 -0.15 15.57 -20.13
N LEU A 127 -0.10 14.65 -21.11
CA LEU A 127 -0.46 13.24 -20.89
C LEU A 127 0.40 12.58 -19.80
N PHE A 128 1.69 12.91 -19.73
CA PHE A 128 2.58 12.39 -18.68
C PHE A 128 2.10 12.84 -17.29
N GLY A 129 1.91 14.15 -17.07
CA GLY A 129 1.45 14.69 -15.79
C GLY A 129 0.10 14.12 -15.38
N SER A 130 -0.87 14.07 -16.31
CA SER A 130 -2.20 13.53 -16.05
C SER A 130 -2.16 12.07 -15.59
N THR A 131 -1.44 11.22 -16.33
CA THR A 131 -1.34 9.79 -16.02
C THR A 131 -0.47 9.52 -14.78
N PHE A 132 0.61 10.28 -14.60
CA PHE A 132 1.49 10.21 -13.44
C PHE A 132 0.75 10.53 -12.14
N PHE A 133 0.07 11.69 -12.07
CA PHE A 133 -0.66 12.11 -10.87
C PHE A 133 -1.88 11.24 -10.63
N THR A 134 -2.51 10.68 -11.67
CA THR A 134 -3.60 9.72 -11.50
C THR A 134 -3.10 8.42 -10.86
N LEU A 135 -2.06 7.79 -11.42
CA LEU A 135 -1.51 6.53 -10.91
C LEU A 135 -0.96 6.67 -9.49
N THR A 136 -0.03 7.62 -9.32
CA THR A 136 0.61 7.85 -8.02
C THR A 136 -0.39 8.42 -7.01
N GLY A 137 -1.36 9.21 -7.46
CA GLY A 137 -2.44 9.76 -6.65
C GLY A 137 -3.35 8.70 -6.05
N PHE A 138 -3.89 7.81 -6.88
CA PHE A 138 -4.70 6.69 -6.40
C PHE A 138 -3.91 5.79 -5.45
N HIS A 139 -2.65 5.49 -5.77
CA HIS A 139 -1.80 4.75 -4.85
C HIS A 139 -1.61 5.47 -3.51
N GLY A 140 -1.31 6.78 -3.53
CA GLY A 140 -1.19 7.60 -2.32
C GLY A 140 -2.47 7.62 -1.47
N LEU A 141 -3.65 7.62 -2.11
CA LEU A 141 -4.93 7.48 -1.40
C LEU A 141 -5.06 6.13 -0.70
N HIS A 142 -4.64 5.04 -1.35
CA HIS A 142 -4.62 3.70 -0.74
C HIS A 142 -3.66 3.62 0.45
N VAL A 143 -2.43 4.14 0.31
CA VAL A 143 -1.48 4.21 1.43
C VAL A 143 -2.06 5.03 2.57
N THR A 144 -2.70 6.17 2.29
CA THR A 144 -3.34 7.01 3.31
C THR A 144 -4.46 6.25 4.03
N GLY A 145 -5.34 5.56 3.30
CA GLY A 145 -6.37 4.70 3.87
C GLY A 145 -5.78 3.58 4.73
N GLY A 146 -4.69 2.96 4.27
CA GLY A 146 -3.93 1.96 5.02
C GLY A 146 -3.33 2.50 6.31
N VAL A 147 -2.77 3.72 6.32
CA VAL A 147 -2.23 4.34 7.53
C VAL A 147 -3.34 4.61 8.54
N ILE A 148 -4.50 5.08 8.08
CA ILE A 148 -5.68 5.28 8.94
C ILE A 148 -6.13 3.95 9.54
N ALA A 149 -6.22 2.88 8.73
CA ALA A 149 -6.56 1.54 9.20
C ALA A 149 -5.50 0.98 10.17
N LEU A 150 -4.22 1.24 9.94
CA LEU A 150 -3.13 0.88 10.86
C LEU A 150 -3.30 1.56 12.22
N PHE A 151 -3.68 2.84 12.27
CA PHE A 151 -3.96 3.50 13.55
C PHE A 151 -5.14 2.87 14.28
N TYR A 152 -6.17 2.42 13.57
CA TYR A 152 -7.28 1.67 14.15
C TYR A 152 -6.80 0.35 14.77
N VAL A 153 -6.00 -0.43 14.04
CA VAL A 153 -5.40 -1.69 14.53
C VAL A 153 -4.47 -1.43 15.72
N ILE A 154 -3.63 -0.39 15.66
CA ILE A 154 -2.77 0.01 16.78
C ILE A 154 -3.61 0.36 18.02
N GLY A 155 -4.72 1.06 17.86
CA GLY A 155 -5.63 1.39 18.96
C GLY A 155 -6.15 0.14 19.68
N HIS A 156 -6.59 -0.87 18.93
CA HIS A 156 -6.99 -2.18 19.47
C HIS A 156 -5.82 -2.95 20.09
N ALA A 157 -4.65 -2.93 19.45
CA ALA A 157 -3.43 -3.54 19.98
C ALA A 157 -3.01 -2.96 21.33
N LEU A 158 -3.14 -1.64 21.51
CA LEU A 158 -2.80 -0.95 22.76
C LEU A 158 -3.78 -1.25 23.90
N ARG A 159 -5.06 -1.46 23.59
CA ARG A 159 -6.07 -1.92 24.56
C ARG A 159 -5.86 -3.38 25.00
N GLY A 160 -5.11 -4.15 24.21
CA GLY A 160 -4.86 -5.56 24.47
C GLY A 160 -5.90 -6.50 23.86
N ASP A 161 -6.64 -6.01 22.85
CA ASP A 161 -7.72 -6.76 22.22
C ASP A 161 -7.22 -7.89 21.32
N TYR A 162 -5.93 -7.85 20.93
CA TYR A 162 -5.31 -8.95 20.19
C TYR A 162 -4.64 -9.92 21.12
N THR A 163 -4.80 -11.22 20.86
CA THR A 163 -4.11 -12.30 21.56
C THR A 163 -3.53 -13.28 20.55
N GLN A 164 -2.70 -14.23 21.01
CA GLN A 164 -2.19 -15.30 20.14
C GLN A 164 -3.33 -16.09 19.46
N ALA A 165 -4.48 -16.23 20.13
CA ALA A 165 -5.64 -16.92 19.56
C ALA A 165 -6.54 -16.01 18.71
N GLU A 166 -6.48 -14.69 18.90
CA GLU A 166 -7.38 -13.70 18.32
C GLU A 166 -6.57 -12.52 17.77
N HIS A 167 -5.95 -12.72 16.61
CA HIS A 167 -5.10 -11.72 15.93
C HIS A 167 -5.47 -11.50 14.45
N GLY A 168 -6.66 -11.95 14.04
CA GLY A 168 -7.11 -11.84 12.64
C GLY A 168 -7.11 -10.41 12.11
N GLY A 169 -7.34 -9.40 12.95
CA GLY A 169 -7.24 -7.98 12.54
C GLY A 169 -5.84 -7.58 12.08
N VAL A 170 -4.79 -8.09 12.74
CA VAL A 170 -3.38 -7.84 12.38
C VAL A 170 -3.03 -8.55 11.07
N GLU A 171 -3.54 -9.78 10.88
CA GLU A 171 -3.37 -10.55 9.65
C GLU A 171 -3.99 -9.82 8.44
N LEU A 172 -5.26 -9.41 8.55
CA LEU A 172 -5.99 -8.73 7.48
C LEU A 172 -5.34 -7.39 7.12
N MET A 173 -4.87 -6.64 8.12
CA MET A 173 -4.11 -5.41 7.91
C MET A 173 -2.78 -5.69 7.20
N GLY A 174 -2.09 -6.77 7.58
CA GLY A 174 -0.87 -7.21 6.90
C GLY A 174 -1.10 -7.49 5.42
N LEU A 175 -2.14 -8.27 5.09
CA LEU A 175 -2.51 -8.57 3.69
C LEU A 175 -2.75 -7.30 2.87
N TYR A 176 -3.51 -6.34 3.42
CA TYR A 176 -3.75 -5.06 2.76
C TYR A 176 -2.47 -4.25 2.58
N TRP A 177 -1.66 -4.12 3.64
CA TRP A 177 -0.44 -3.30 3.60
C TRP A 177 0.59 -3.85 2.59
N HIS A 178 0.78 -5.18 2.56
CA HIS A 178 1.63 -5.83 1.58
C HIS A 178 1.12 -5.65 0.15
N PHE A 179 -0.19 -5.72 -0.07
CA PHE A 179 -0.76 -5.47 -1.39
C PHE A 179 -0.43 -4.06 -1.88
N VAL A 180 -0.63 -3.06 -1.04
CA VAL A 180 -0.32 -1.66 -1.38
C VAL A 180 1.17 -1.51 -1.72
N ASP A 181 2.08 -2.08 -0.92
CA ASP A 181 3.52 -2.07 -1.18
C ASP A 181 3.88 -2.72 -2.53
N VAL A 182 3.31 -3.89 -2.85
CA VAL A 182 3.52 -4.56 -4.14
C VAL A 182 3.07 -3.71 -5.31
N VAL A 183 1.91 -3.06 -5.22
CA VAL A 183 1.44 -2.12 -6.25
C VAL A 183 2.46 -0.99 -6.46
N TRP A 184 3.03 -0.44 -5.37
CA TRP A 184 4.05 0.59 -5.49
C TRP A 184 5.29 0.13 -6.24
N ILE A 185 5.78 -1.10 -5.98
CA ILE A 185 6.95 -1.65 -6.68
C ILE A 185 6.73 -1.67 -8.20
N PHE A 186 5.54 -2.07 -8.65
CA PHE A 186 5.18 -2.04 -10.07
C PHE A 186 5.10 -0.60 -10.60
N LEU A 187 4.47 0.32 -9.87
CA LEU A 187 4.38 1.72 -10.27
C LEU A 187 5.75 2.38 -10.35
N PHE A 188 6.61 2.19 -9.36
CA PHE A 188 7.98 2.68 -9.35
C PHE A 188 8.74 2.18 -10.58
N THR A 189 8.67 0.88 -10.86
CA THR A 189 9.36 0.29 -12.00
C THR A 189 8.87 0.86 -13.33
N ILE A 190 7.55 0.91 -13.55
CA ILE A 190 6.97 1.30 -14.83
C ILE A 190 7.04 2.80 -15.09
N VAL A 191 6.88 3.62 -14.05
CA VAL A 191 6.76 5.07 -14.16
C VAL A 191 8.11 5.78 -13.99
N TYR A 192 8.99 5.29 -13.11
CA TYR A 192 10.26 5.96 -12.78
C TYR A 192 11.48 5.33 -13.46
N LEU A 193 11.47 4.01 -13.74
CA LEU A 193 12.66 3.32 -14.28
C LEU A 193 12.57 3.02 -15.78
N ILE A 194 11.40 2.58 -16.24
CA ILE A 194 11.15 2.25 -17.65
C ILE A 194 10.73 3.51 -18.39
#